data_AF-A0A957J414-F1
#
_entry.id   AF-A0A957J414-F1
#
_cell.length_a   1.000
_cell.length_b   1.000
_cell.length_c   1.000
_cell.angle_alpha   90.00
_cell.angle_beta   90.00
_cell.angle_gamma   90.00
#
_symmetry.space_group_name_H-M   'P 1'
#
loop_
_entity.id
_entity.type
_entity.pdbx_description
1 polymer ?
#
loop_
_entity_poly.entity_id
_entity_poly.type
_entity_poly.pdbx_seq_one_letter_code
_entity_poly.pdbx_strand_id
1 'polypeptide(L)'
;PRLYNNQLWLLESGEGRLAKVDLEQHSWQNITKLPGFTRGIDFIGPLAFIGLSQVRESANFSGIPLMDRLEERTCGVWVVNIQTGDTVAFLRFEEGVQEIFAVQILPARFPEMLEWGDKLLADSYVVPDEALKDVPQSLREV
;
A
#
# COMPACT_ATOMS: atom_id res chain seq x y z
N PRO A 1 -4.49 -6.90 6.00
CA PRO A 1 -4.38 -6.36 7.38
C PRO A 1 -2.97 -5.80 7.59
N ARG A 2 -2.79 -4.76 8.40
CA ARG A 2 -1.48 -4.21 8.74
C ARG A 2 -1.49 -3.73 10.19
N LEU A 3 -0.49 -4.14 10.98
CA LEU A 3 -0.26 -3.61 12.32
C LEU A 3 0.64 -2.37 12.18
N TYR A 4 0.20 -1.23 12.69
CA TYR A 4 0.96 0.03 12.63
C TYR A 4 0.55 0.93 13.81
N ASN A 5 1.53 1.55 14.49
CA ASN A 5 1.32 2.36 15.70
C ASN A 5 0.45 1.64 16.75
N ASN A 6 0.80 0.39 17.05
CA ASN A 6 0.10 -0.46 18.02
C ASN A 6 -1.40 -0.66 17.73
N GLN A 7 -1.78 -0.48 16.46
CA GLN A 7 -3.16 -0.56 15.99
C GLN A 7 -3.25 -1.50 14.78
N LEU A 8 -4.23 -2.40 14.78
CA LEU A 8 -4.54 -3.24 13.63
C LEU A 8 -5.50 -2.50 12.67
N TRP A 9 -5.07 -2.40 11.41
CA TRP A 9 -5.80 -1.76 10.32
C TRP A 9 -6.24 -2.79 9.30
N LEU A 10 -7.44 -2.59 8.77
CA LEU A 10 -8.09 -3.46 7.78
C LEU A 10 -8.59 -2.65 6.59
N LEU A 11 -8.70 -3.35 5.46
CA LEU A 11 -9.32 -2.84 4.26
C LEU A 11 -10.57 -3.69 3.99
N GLU A 12 -11.76 -3.09 4.08
CA GLU A 12 -13.00 -3.76 3.68
C GLU A 12 -13.18 -3.57 2.18
N SER A 13 -12.54 -4.44 1.40
CA SER A 13 -12.44 -4.25 -0.03
C SER A 13 -13.79 -4.09 -0.73
N GLY A 14 -14.77 -4.96 -0.44
CA GLY A 14 -16.10 -4.91 -1.05
C GLY A 14 -16.90 -3.66 -0.69
N GLU A 15 -16.43 -2.88 0.28
CA GLU A 15 -17.05 -1.65 0.75
C GLU A 15 -16.22 -0.41 0.43
N GLY A 16 -14.99 -0.61 -0.08
CA GLY A 16 -14.02 0.44 -0.35
C GLY A 16 -13.60 1.20 0.91
N ARG A 17 -13.42 0.53 2.06
CA ARG A 17 -13.16 1.22 3.35
C ARG A 17 -11.80 0.93 3.95
N LEU A 18 -11.23 1.95 4.59
CA LEU A 18 -10.21 1.81 5.62
C LEU A 18 -10.90 1.67 6.98
N ALA A 19 -10.54 0.65 7.74
CA ALA A 19 -11.06 0.44 9.08
C ALA A 19 -9.94 0.19 10.10
N LYS A 20 -10.26 0.52 11.35
CA LYS A 20 -9.43 0.32 12.54
C LYS A 20 -10.10 -0.74 13.41
N VAL A 21 -9.39 -1.80 13.78
CA VAL A 21 -9.93 -2.86 14.65
C VAL A 21 -10.01 -2.37 16.10
N ASP A 22 -11.14 -2.63 16.74
CA ASP A 22 -11.29 -2.51 18.19
C ASP A 22 -11.20 -3.91 18.79
N LEU A 23 -10.09 -4.18 19.49
CA LEU A 23 -9.86 -5.48 20.11
C LEU A 23 -10.68 -5.68 21.39
N GLU A 24 -11.06 -4.60 22.10
CA GLU A 24 -11.86 -4.71 23.32
C GLU A 24 -13.32 -5.03 22.97
N GLN A 25 -13.84 -4.39 21.93
CA GLN A 25 -15.20 -4.59 21.46
C GLN A 25 -15.37 -5.74 20.47
N HIS A 26 -14.27 -6.41 20.09
CA HIS A 26 -14.23 -7.42 19.04
C HIS A 26 -14.90 -6.94 17.73
N SER A 27 -14.64 -5.69 17.35
CA SER A 27 -15.30 -5.00 16.25
C SER A 27 -14.28 -4.22 15.40
N TRP A 28 -14.75 -3.44 14.44
CA TRP A 28 -13.92 -2.46 13.75
C TRP A 28 -14.71 -1.20 13.45
N GLN A 29 -14.01 -0.07 13.49
CA GLN A 29 -14.54 1.24 13.16
C GLN A 29 -14.08 1.64 11.77
N ASN A 30 -15.04 1.98 10.90
CA ASN A 30 -14.74 2.59 9.61
C ASN A 30 -14.15 3.99 9.80
N ILE A 31 -13.04 4.26 9.14
CA ILE A 31 -12.32 5.54 9.19
C ILE A 31 -12.70 6.38 7.98
N THR A 32 -12.66 5.79 6.78
CA THR A 32 -12.99 6.50 5.55
C THR A 32 -13.42 5.55 4.44
N LYS A 33 -14.14 6.10 3.47
CA LYS A 33 -14.58 5.40 2.25
C LYS A 33 -13.81 5.96 1.06
N LEU A 34 -13.33 5.06 0.20
CA LEU A 34 -12.51 5.35 -0.97
C LEU A 34 -13.24 4.91 -2.25
N PRO A 35 -12.96 5.55 -3.39
CA PRO A 35 -13.71 5.34 -4.63
C PRO A 35 -13.24 4.11 -5.42
N GLY A 36 -12.98 2.98 -4.77
CA GLY A 36 -12.54 1.76 -5.45
C GLY A 36 -12.33 0.58 -4.51
N PHE A 37 -12.00 -0.59 -5.06
CA PHE A 37 -11.71 -1.75 -4.24
C PHE A 37 -10.37 -1.56 -3.54
N THR A 38 -10.40 -1.39 -2.23
CA THR A 38 -9.18 -1.18 -1.44
C THR A 38 -8.30 -2.43 -1.43
N ARG A 39 -7.01 -2.24 -1.70
CA ARG A 39 -5.96 -3.26 -1.90
C ARG A 39 -4.62 -2.73 -1.43
N GLY A 40 -3.91 -3.50 -0.61
CA GLY A 40 -2.61 -3.07 -0.09
C GLY A 40 -2.71 -1.83 0.79
N ILE A 41 -2.00 -1.84 1.91
CA ILE A 41 -1.90 -0.66 2.76
C ILE A 41 -0.54 -0.64 3.41
N ASP A 42 0.05 0.54 3.41
CA ASP A 42 1.22 0.83 4.22
C ASP A 42 1.21 2.28 4.72
N PHE A 43 2.09 2.59 5.66
CA PHE A 43 2.02 3.83 6.42
C PHE A 43 3.37 4.54 6.52
N ILE A 44 3.31 5.86 6.64
CA ILE A 44 4.43 6.70 7.10
C ILE A 44 3.87 7.90 7.88
N GLY A 45 4.31 8.06 9.13
CA GLY A 45 3.76 9.06 10.03
C GLY A 45 2.24 8.88 10.21
N PRO A 46 1.41 9.93 10.02
CA PRO A 46 -0.05 9.85 10.09
C PRO A 46 -0.71 9.45 8.76
N LEU A 47 0.06 9.11 7.73
CA LEU A 47 -0.46 8.86 6.39
C LEU A 47 -0.56 7.37 6.11
N ALA A 48 -1.75 6.94 5.67
CA ALA A 48 -1.99 5.63 5.08
C ALA A 48 -2.00 5.74 3.56
N PHE A 49 -1.20 4.93 2.90
CA PHE A 49 -1.15 4.77 1.45
C PHE A 49 -1.90 3.50 1.08
N ILE A 50 -3.00 3.64 0.34
CA ILE A 50 -3.95 2.57 0.08
C ILE A 50 -4.09 2.42 -1.43
N GLY A 51 -3.83 1.22 -1.95
CA GLY A 51 -4.09 0.92 -3.35
C GLY A 51 -5.58 0.74 -3.59
N LEU A 52 -6.06 1.18 -4.73
CA LEU A 52 -7.39 0.92 -5.25
C LEU A 52 -7.27 0.14 -6.57
N SER A 53 -8.14 -0.83 -6.76
CA SER A 53 -8.33 -1.54 -8.02
C SER A 53 -9.70 -1.26 -8.62
N GLN A 54 -9.78 -1.32 -9.95
CA GLN A 54 -11.03 -1.31 -10.67
C GLN A 54 -11.83 -2.58 -10.42
N VAL A 55 -13.13 -2.51 -10.71
CA VAL A 55 -14.00 -3.67 -10.72
C VAL A 55 -13.87 -4.37 -12.08
N ARG A 56 -13.55 -5.66 -12.09
CA ARG A 56 -13.60 -6.46 -13.31
C ARG A 56 -15.05 -6.71 -13.72
N GLU A 57 -15.41 -6.39 -14.96
CA GLU A 57 -16.75 -6.68 -15.53
C GLU A 57 -17.09 -8.18 -15.55
N SER A 58 -16.08 -9.05 -15.66
CA SER A 58 -16.25 -10.49 -15.85
C SER A 58 -16.45 -11.29 -14.57
N ALA A 59 -16.42 -10.63 -13.41
CA ALA A 59 -16.63 -11.32 -12.16
C ALA A 59 -18.12 -11.22 -11.77
N ASN A 60 -18.78 -12.38 -11.65
CA ASN A 60 -20.20 -12.53 -11.27
C ASN A 60 -20.47 -12.11 -9.81
N PHE A 61 -20.07 -10.90 -9.43
CA PHE A 61 -20.27 -10.33 -8.11
C PHE A 61 -21.57 -9.53 -8.08
N SER A 62 -22.71 -10.23 -8.09
CA SER A 62 -23.98 -9.60 -7.77
C SER A 62 -24.02 -9.26 -6.27
N GLY A 63 -24.41 -8.03 -5.93
CA GLY A 63 -24.69 -7.62 -4.55
C GLY A 63 -23.51 -7.04 -3.74
N ILE A 64 -22.45 -6.55 -4.38
CA ILE A 64 -21.38 -5.81 -3.67
C ILE A 64 -21.79 -4.33 -3.56
N PRO A 65 -21.95 -3.76 -2.34
CA PRO A 65 -22.45 -2.38 -2.16
C PRO A 65 -21.59 -1.29 -2.80
N LEU A 66 -20.30 -1.55 -3.01
CA LEU A 66 -19.40 -0.63 -3.71
C LEU A 66 -19.77 -0.45 -5.19
N MET A 67 -20.28 -1.50 -5.84
CA MET A 67 -20.67 -1.48 -7.25
C MET A 67 -21.90 -0.60 -7.51
N ASP A 68 -22.84 -0.59 -6.56
CA ASP A 68 -24.05 0.23 -6.66
C ASP A 68 -23.78 1.73 -6.48
N ARG A 69 -22.58 2.08 -6.00
CA ARG A 69 -22.21 3.46 -5.63
C ARG A 69 -21.19 4.12 -6.55
N LEU A 70 -20.51 3.35 -7.40
CA LEU A 70 -19.44 3.87 -8.25
C LEU A 70 -19.79 3.68 -9.72
N GLU A 71 -20.04 4.80 -10.41
CA GLU A 71 -20.10 4.83 -11.87
C GLU A 71 -18.69 4.76 -12.48
N GLU A 72 -17.67 5.21 -11.74
CA GLU A 72 -16.29 5.35 -12.22
C GLU A 72 -15.36 4.29 -11.61
N ARG A 73 -14.61 3.60 -12.48
CA ARG A 73 -13.66 2.55 -12.10
C ARG A 73 -12.31 3.16 -11.74
N THR A 74 -12.03 3.28 -10.44
CA THR A 74 -10.79 3.93 -9.99
C THR A 74 -9.68 2.92 -9.70
N CYS A 75 -8.49 3.15 -10.25
CA CYS A 75 -7.25 2.46 -9.90
C CYS A 75 -6.16 3.47 -9.55
N GLY A 76 -5.34 3.17 -8.56
CA GLY A 76 -4.24 4.03 -8.13
C GLY A 76 -4.04 4.03 -6.62
N VAL A 77 -3.29 4.99 -6.09
CA VAL A 77 -2.93 5.05 -4.67
C VAL A 77 -3.55 6.28 -4.02
N TRP A 78 -4.35 6.06 -2.97
CA TRP A 78 -4.98 7.11 -2.17
C TRP A 78 -4.22 7.29 -0.87
N VAL A 79 -4.05 8.55 -0.47
CA VAL A 79 -3.36 8.91 0.76
C VAL A 79 -4.37 9.46 1.74
N VAL A 80 -4.52 8.80 2.87
CA VAL A 80 -5.47 9.15 3.94
C VAL A 80 -4.70 9.58 5.18
N ASN A 81 -5.08 10.71 5.78
CA ASN A 81 -4.63 11.04 7.12
C ASN A 81 -5.45 10.22 8.13
N ILE A 82 -4.81 9.31 8.86
CA ILE A 82 -5.49 8.37 9.76
C ILE A 82 -6.02 9.01 11.05
N GLN A 83 -5.61 10.24 11.35
CA GLN A 83 -6.10 10.98 12.52
C GLN A 83 -7.41 11.68 12.22
N THR A 84 -7.61 12.17 10.99
CA THR A 84 -8.82 12.91 10.58
C THR A 84 -9.78 12.08 9.73
N GLY A 85 -9.27 11.07 9.02
CA GLY A 85 -10.00 10.28 8.03
C GLY A 85 -10.04 10.91 6.63
N ASP A 86 -9.41 12.07 6.45
CA ASP A 86 -9.44 12.80 5.18
C ASP A 86 -8.52 12.16 4.14
N THR A 87 -8.99 12.12 2.90
CA THR A 87 -8.11 11.88 1.75
C THR A 87 -7.34 13.17 1.46
N VAL A 88 -6.02 13.14 1.60
CA VAL A 88 -5.14 14.31 1.46
C VAL A 88 -4.43 14.37 0.11
N ALA A 89 -4.31 13.22 -0.59
CA ALA A 89 -3.74 13.14 -1.92
C ALA A 89 -4.17 11.84 -2.62
N PHE A 90 -3.98 11.78 -3.93
CA PHE A 90 -4.10 10.55 -4.69
C PHE A 90 -3.19 10.58 -5.93
N LEU A 91 -2.84 9.39 -6.41
CA LEU A 91 -2.34 9.12 -7.75
C LEU A 91 -3.36 8.20 -8.41
N ARG A 92 -3.87 8.58 -9.59
CA ARG A 92 -4.84 7.78 -10.35
C ARG A 92 -4.21 7.31 -11.66
N PHE A 93 -4.37 6.03 -11.98
CA PHE A 93 -4.11 5.51 -13.31
C PHE A 93 -5.36 5.73 -14.17
N GLU A 94 -5.20 6.46 -15.27
CA GLU A 94 -6.28 6.69 -16.24
C GLU A 94 -6.36 5.57 -17.29
N GLU A 95 -5.23 4.90 -17.54
CA GLU A 95 -5.12 3.76 -18.46
C GLU A 95 -3.97 2.81 -18.05
N GLY A 96 -3.91 1.64 -18.70
CA GLY A 96 -2.82 0.66 -18.56
C GLY A 96 -2.87 -0.21 -17.28
N VAL A 97 -3.05 0.39 -16.11
CA VAL A 97 -3.07 -0.31 -14.82
C VAL A 97 -4.48 -0.29 -14.23
N GLN A 98 -5.08 -1.47 -14.11
CA GLN A 98 -6.44 -1.61 -13.56
C GLN A 98 -6.46 -2.19 -12.14
N GLU A 99 -5.35 -2.78 -11.69
CA GLU A 99 -5.29 -3.45 -10.40
C GLU A 99 -3.98 -3.17 -9.67
N ILE A 100 -4.11 -2.93 -8.37
CA ILE A 100 -3.02 -2.92 -7.41
C ILE A 100 -3.23 -4.09 -6.46
N PHE A 101 -2.18 -4.85 -6.19
CA PHE A 101 -2.22 -5.96 -5.24
C PHE A 101 -1.67 -5.58 -3.87
N ALA A 102 -0.60 -4.78 -3.87
CA ALA A 102 0.11 -4.37 -2.66
C ALA A 102 0.63 -2.94 -2.81
N VAL A 103 0.77 -2.28 -1.67
CA VAL A 103 1.44 -0.99 -1.51
C VAL A 103 2.43 -1.16 -0.38
N GLN A 104 3.66 -0.70 -0.58
CA GLN A 104 4.73 -0.75 0.42
C GLN A 104 5.52 0.55 0.35
N ILE A 105 5.72 1.18 1.50
CA ILE A 105 6.61 2.33 1.64
C ILE A 105 8.04 1.80 1.82
N LEU A 106 8.98 2.38 1.09
CA LEU A 106 10.40 2.11 1.20
C LEU A 106 11.10 3.37 1.73
N PRO A 107 11.91 3.28 2.79
CA PRO A 107 12.70 4.40 3.30
C PRO A 107 13.95 4.62 2.43
N ALA A 108 13.77 4.65 1.11
CA ALA A 108 14.84 4.77 0.13
C ALA A 108 14.49 5.89 -0.86
N ARG A 109 15.53 6.51 -1.43
CA ARG A 109 15.40 7.46 -2.53
C ARG A 109 15.99 6.82 -3.78
N PHE A 110 15.31 7.00 -4.91
CA PHE A 110 15.71 6.43 -6.21
C PHE A 110 15.83 4.89 -6.19
N PRO A 111 14.76 4.15 -5.80
CA PRO A 111 14.79 2.70 -5.88
C PRO A 111 14.89 2.29 -7.36
N GLU A 112 15.76 1.32 -7.64
CA GLU A 112 15.91 0.72 -8.97
C GLU A 112 15.42 -0.73 -8.90
N MET A 113 14.66 -1.16 -9.92
CA MET A 113 14.28 -2.56 -10.07
C MET A 113 15.23 -3.21 -11.06
N LEU A 114 15.98 -4.19 -10.58
CA LEU A 114 16.91 -4.96 -11.41
C LEU A 114 16.18 -6.15 -12.02
N GLU A 115 16.34 -6.32 -13.33
CA GLU A 115 15.90 -7.52 -14.04
C GLU A 115 16.89 -8.66 -13.80
N TRP A 116 16.43 -9.91 -13.91
CA TRP A 116 17.26 -11.10 -13.65
C TRP A 116 18.56 -11.19 -14.46
N GLY A 117 18.67 -10.50 -15.59
CA GLY A 117 19.85 -10.45 -16.44
C GLY A 117 20.72 -9.20 -16.26
N ASP A 118 20.39 -8.31 -15.32
CA ASP A 118 21.12 -7.08 -15.13
C ASP A 118 22.53 -7.35 -14.61
N LYS A 119 23.53 -6.67 -15.19
CA LYS A 119 24.94 -6.80 -14.78
C LYS A 119 25.15 -6.35 -13.33
N LEU A 120 24.35 -5.40 -12.85
CA LEU A 120 24.40 -4.93 -11.48
C LEU A 120 24.12 -6.06 -10.47
N LEU A 121 23.37 -7.10 -10.85
CA LEU A 121 23.14 -8.27 -9.97
C LEU A 121 24.42 -9.08 -9.69
N ALA A 122 25.41 -9.06 -10.61
CA ALA A 122 26.66 -9.79 -10.42
C ALA A 122 27.55 -9.15 -9.34
N ASP A 123 27.43 -7.83 -9.17
CA ASP A 123 28.29 -7.02 -8.30
C ASP A 123 27.55 -6.42 -7.10
N SER A 124 26.24 -6.67 -6.96
CA SER A 124 25.42 -6.22 -5.83
C SER A 124 25.24 -7.33 -4.79
N TYR A 125 25.86 -7.17 -3.63
CA TYR A 125 25.75 -8.12 -2.52
C TYR A 125 25.31 -7.41 -1.25
N VAL A 126 24.36 -8.02 -0.54
CA VAL A 126 24.01 -7.63 0.83
C VAL A 126 24.82 -8.53 1.76
N VAL A 127 25.71 -7.92 2.53
CA VAL A 127 26.46 -8.62 3.58
C VAL A 127 25.83 -8.33 4.94
N PRO A 128 25.89 -9.27 5.90
CA PRO A 128 25.45 -9.01 7.27
C PRO A 128 26.20 -7.83 7.90
N ASP A 129 25.58 -7.12 8.83
CA ASP A 129 26.20 -5.98 9.52
C ASP A 129 27.52 -6.37 10.21
N GLU A 130 27.65 -7.63 10.67
CA GLU A 130 28.88 -8.14 11.27
C GLU A 130 30.07 -8.14 10.29
N ALA A 131 29.82 -8.22 8.98
CA ALA A 131 30.84 -8.16 7.95
C ALA A 131 31.36 -6.73 7.73
N LEU A 132 30.66 -5.68 8.20
CA LEU A 132 31.13 -4.30 8.12
C LEU A 132 32.48 -4.10 8.81
N LYS A 133 32.81 -4.94 9.82
CA LYS A 133 34.12 -4.92 10.50
C LYS A 133 35.29 -5.23 9.57
N ASP A 134 35.03 -5.99 8.50
CA ASP A 134 36.02 -6.44 7.52
C ASP A 134 36.10 -5.51 6.29
N VAL A 135 35.13 -4.59 6.14
CA VAL A 135 35.12 -3.58 5.07
C VAL A 135 36.21 -2.53 5.34
N PRO A 136 37.09 -2.20 4.39
CA PRO A 136 38.10 -1.16 4.56
C PRO A 136 37.49 0.17 5.00
N GLN A 137 38.14 0.89 5.92
CA GLN A 137 37.61 2.11 6.52
C GLN A 137 37.28 3.19 5.47
N SER A 138 38.03 3.26 4.37
CA SER A 138 37.80 4.17 3.25
C SER A 138 36.49 3.94 2.48
N LEU A 139 35.81 2.82 2.69
CA LEU A 139 34.56 2.43 2.01
C LEU A 139 33.34 2.45 2.94
N ARG A 140 33.50 2.84 4.21
CA ARG A 140 32.39 2.85 5.21
C ARG A 140 31.61 4.15 5.27
N GLU A 141 32.04 5.20 4.58
CA GLU A 141 31.40 6.53 4.60
C GLU A 141 30.73 6.79 3.24
N VAL A 142 29.43 6.49 3.14
CA VAL A 142 28.53 6.98 2.09
C VAL A 142 27.19 7.37 2.74
#